data_AF-A0AA42UDY8-F1
#
_entry.id   AF-A0AA42UDY8-F1
#
_cell.length_a   1.000
_cell.length_b   1.000
_cell.length_c   1.000
_cell.angle_alpha   90.00
_cell.angle_beta   90.00
_cell.angle_gamma   90.00
#
_symmetry.space_group_name_H-M   'P 1'
#
loop_
_entity.id
_entity.type
_entity.pdbx_description
1 polymer ?
#
loop_
_entity_poly.entity_id
_entity_poly.type
_entity_poly.pdbx_seq_one_letter_code
_entity_poly.pdbx_strand_id
1 'polypeptide(L)'
;MKNIVYLLLISVLFSCSESKLNKDIQELLPQINKIDSLNTELVSMNFTIGEEAYKNKKYALCNSLKFEDCYVSDYKKAIERLQFENIYNRKSDSIGKLLHELNYHFGYINKPNKNEKIKHDNFIKLHSLLNKYVSETKQPVDESFFDYKSNLNSIKQEVNILSSELRN
;
A
#
# COMPACT_ATOMS: atom_id res chain seq x y z
N MET A 1 50.83 22.15 -25.79
CA MET A 1 49.94 21.05 -25.32
C MET A 1 49.81 21.05 -23.78
N LYS A 2 49.35 22.15 -23.17
CA LYS A 2 49.14 22.23 -21.70
C LYS A 2 47.70 22.63 -21.29
N ASN A 3 46.85 23.01 -22.25
CA ASN A 3 45.49 23.51 -21.98
C ASN A 3 44.38 22.44 -22.07
N ILE A 4 44.67 21.23 -22.57
CA ILE A 4 43.65 20.18 -22.73
C ILE A 4 43.46 19.37 -21.43
N VAL A 5 44.48 19.30 -20.58
CA VAL A 5 44.43 18.53 -19.31
C VAL A 5 43.55 19.22 -18.26
N TYR A 6 43.48 20.55 -18.25
CA TYR A 6 42.65 21.29 -17.29
C TYR A 6 41.14 21.18 -17.58
N LEU A 7 40.74 21.04 -18.85
CA LEU A 7 39.33 20.89 -19.24
C LEU A 7 38.76 19.51 -18.89
N LEU A 8 39.59 18.48 -18.84
CA LEU A 8 39.20 17.12 -18.43
C LEU A 8 39.17 16.93 -16.89
N LEU A 9 39.81 17.82 -16.13
CA LEU A 9 39.78 17.77 -14.66
C LEU A 9 38.57 18.48 -14.06
N ILE A 10 37.97 19.43 -14.79
CA ILE A 10 36.74 20.12 -14.36
C ILE A 10 35.48 19.27 -14.64
N SER A 11 35.51 18.38 -15.62
CA SER A 11 34.40 17.45 -15.90
C SER A 11 34.28 16.29 -14.91
N VAL A 12 35.29 16.04 -14.07
CA VAL A 12 35.27 14.98 -13.03
C VAL A 12 34.79 15.49 -11.66
N LEU A 13 34.63 16.81 -11.48
CA LEU A 13 34.12 17.41 -10.23
C LEU A 13 32.60 17.64 -10.22
N PHE A 14 31.90 17.36 -11.33
CA PHE A 14 30.46 17.15 -11.32
C PHE A 14 30.12 15.69 -11.03
N SER A 15 30.71 15.12 -9.98
CA SER A 15 30.06 14.00 -9.30
C SER A 15 28.80 14.58 -8.66
N CYS A 16 27.67 14.49 -9.37
CA CYS A 16 26.34 14.73 -8.82
C CYS A 16 26.21 13.88 -7.57
N SER A 17 26.44 14.47 -6.40
CA SER A 17 26.12 13.83 -5.13
C SER A 17 24.61 13.65 -5.14
N GLU A 18 24.16 12.40 -5.24
CA GLU A 18 22.75 12.06 -5.16
C GLU A 18 22.15 12.71 -3.92
N SER A 19 21.05 13.44 -4.12
CA SER A 19 20.42 14.18 -3.05
C SER A 19 19.96 13.24 -1.95
N LYS A 20 19.95 13.74 -0.71
CA LYS A 20 19.47 12.97 0.43
C LYS A 20 18.03 12.48 0.23
N LEU A 21 17.17 13.30 -0.38
CA LEU A 21 15.79 12.92 -0.71
C LEU A 21 15.74 11.75 -1.70
N ASN A 22 16.57 11.75 -2.75
CA ASN A 22 16.60 10.62 -3.69
C ASN A 22 17.03 9.33 -3.00
N LYS A 23 17.98 9.40 -2.06
CA LYS A 23 18.39 8.25 -1.25
C LYS A 23 17.24 7.75 -0.36
N ASP A 24 16.58 8.67 0.36
CA ASP A 24 15.43 8.34 1.22
C ASP A 24 14.31 7.67 0.39
N ILE A 25 14.04 8.17 -0.82
CA ILE A 25 13.06 7.58 -1.74
C ILE A 25 13.51 6.19 -2.20
N GLN A 26 14.76 6.01 -2.63
CA GLN A 26 15.26 4.70 -3.07
C GLN A 26 15.25 3.64 -1.97
N GLU A 27 15.49 4.05 -0.72
CA GLU A 27 15.47 3.15 0.44
C GLU A 27 14.05 2.70 0.80
N LEU A 28 13.08 3.64 0.77
CA LEU A 28 11.73 3.39 1.27
C LEU A 28 10.75 2.93 0.18
N LEU A 29 10.98 3.25 -1.09
CA LEU A 29 10.09 2.87 -2.19
C LEU A 29 9.92 1.34 -2.33
N PRO A 30 10.96 0.49 -2.15
CA PRO A 30 10.79 -0.95 -2.11
C PRO A 30 9.82 -1.42 -1.01
N GLN A 31 9.86 -0.80 0.18
CA GLN A 31 8.94 -1.12 1.28
C GLN A 31 7.50 -0.68 0.93
N ILE A 32 7.33 0.51 0.35
CA ILE A 32 6.04 1.00 -0.15
C ILE A 32 5.44 0.01 -1.17
N ASN A 33 6.23 -0.41 -2.15
CA ASN A 33 5.78 -1.37 -3.17
C ASN A 33 5.37 -2.72 -2.55
N LYS A 34 6.09 -3.17 -1.52
CA LYS A 34 5.76 -4.40 -0.80
C LYS A 34 4.44 -4.29 -0.04
N ILE A 35 4.22 -3.15 0.63
CA ILE A 35 2.95 -2.87 1.33
C ILE A 35 1.80 -2.82 0.32
N ASP A 36 1.96 -2.11 -0.80
CA ASP A 36 0.93 -2.02 -1.84
C ASP A 36 0.57 -3.39 -2.45
N SER A 37 1.59 -4.23 -2.73
CA SER A 37 1.38 -5.60 -3.23
C SER A 37 0.56 -6.43 -2.24
N LEU A 38 0.96 -6.44 -0.96
CA LEU A 38 0.26 -7.19 0.07
C LEU A 38 -1.16 -6.66 0.29
N ASN A 39 -1.35 -5.33 0.28
CA ASN A 39 -2.67 -4.73 0.46
C ASN A 39 -3.58 -5.01 -0.75
N THR A 40 -3.04 -5.02 -1.96
CA THR A 40 -3.76 -5.43 -3.17
C THR A 40 -4.27 -6.86 -3.07
N GLU A 41 -3.46 -7.78 -2.56
CA GLU A 41 -3.89 -9.16 -2.33
C GLU A 41 -5.03 -9.21 -1.30
N LEU A 42 -4.92 -8.47 -0.19
CA LEU A 42 -6.00 -8.36 0.81
C LEU A 42 -7.29 -7.76 0.25
N VAL A 43 -7.20 -6.76 -0.61
CA VAL A 43 -8.37 -6.13 -1.26
C VAL A 43 -9.06 -7.13 -2.19
N SER A 44 -8.30 -7.86 -3.00
CA SER A 44 -8.83 -8.93 -3.87
C SER A 44 -9.55 -10.00 -3.05
N MET A 45 -8.94 -10.36 -1.92
CA MET A 45 -9.51 -11.27 -0.94
C MET A 45 -10.85 -10.76 -0.40
N ASN A 46 -10.90 -9.52 0.10
CA ASN A 46 -12.13 -8.89 0.59
C ASN A 46 -13.22 -8.81 -0.47
N PHE A 47 -12.88 -8.48 -1.72
CA PHE A 47 -13.85 -8.41 -2.80
C PHE A 47 -14.44 -9.77 -3.16
N THR A 48 -13.62 -10.81 -3.18
CA THR A 48 -14.09 -12.19 -3.43
C THR A 48 -15.12 -12.59 -2.38
N ILE A 49 -14.82 -12.37 -1.10
CA ILE A 49 -15.74 -12.63 0.00
C ILE A 49 -17.02 -11.79 -0.12
N GLY A 50 -16.88 -10.48 -0.32
CA GLY A 50 -18.01 -9.54 -0.40
C GLY A 50 -18.96 -9.89 -1.53
N GLU A 51 -18.44 -10.22 -2.71
CA GLU A 51 -19.25 -10.63 -3.86
C GLU A 51 -19.97 -11.95 -3.62
N GLU A 52 -19.30 -12.94 -3.04
CA GLU A 52 -19.93 -14.21 -2.69
C GLU A 52 -21.04 -14.03 -1.66
N ALA A 53 -20.82 -13.14 -0.68
CA ALA A 53 -21.79 -12.82 0.35
C ALA A 53 -23.03 -12.12 -0.21
N TYR A 54 -22.81 -11.11 -1.04
CA TYR A 54 -23.87 -10.40 -1.74
C TYR A 54 -24.72 -11.33 -2.61
N LYS A 55 -24.07 -12.19 -3.41
CA LYS A 55 -24.77 -13.09 -4.36
C LYS A 55 -25.59 -14.17 -3.68
N ASN A 56 -25.05 -14.78 -2.63
CA ASN A 56 -25.63 -16.02 -2.11
C ASN A 56 -26.43 -15.85 -0.83
N LYS A 57 -26.38 -14.67 -0.15
CA LYS A 57 -27.00 -14.39 1.16
C LYS A 57 -26.68 -15.38 2.29
N LYS A 58 -25.87 -16.40 2.01
CA LYS A 58 -25.43 -17.48 2.89
C LYS A 58 -24.20 -17.12 3.73
N TYR A 59 -23.57 -16.00 3.44
CA TYR A 59 -22.30 -15.59 4.06
C TYR A 59 -22.51 -14.51 5.13
N ALA A 60 -23.76 -14.22 5.52
CA ALA A 60 -24.04 -13.33 6.64
C ALA A 60 -23.49 -13.99 7.91
N LEU A 61 -22.34 -13.49 8.38
CA LEU A 61 -21.80 -13.84 9.69
C LEU A 61 -22.83 -13.44 10.74
N CYS A 62 -23.12 -14.38 11.63
CA CYS A 62 -24.21 -14.30 12.59
C CYS A 62 -24.07 -13.05 13.48
N ASN A 63 -25.11 -12.21 13.50
CA ASN A 63 -25.19 -11.05 14.41
C ASN A 63 -25.81 -11.39 15.78
N SER A 64 -26.03 -12.68 16.10
CA SER A 64 -26.85 -13.11 17.24
C SER A 64 -26.18 -14.22 18.04
N LEU A 65 -26.25 -14.10 19.37
CA LEU A 65 -25.80 -15.08 20.37
C LEU A 65 -26.55 -16.43 20.32
N LYS A 66 -27.48 -16.60 19.38
CA LYS A 66 -28.25 -17.84 19.21
C LYS A 66 -27.64 -18.64 18.06
N PHE A 67 -27.01 -19.75 18.44
CA PHE A 67 -26.29 -20.68 17.57
C PHE A 67 -27.13 -21.26 16.40
N GLU A 68 -28.45 -21.15 16.46
CA GLU A 68 -29.39 -21.79 15.54
C GLU A 68 -29.56 -21.07 14.19
N ASP A 69 -29.10 -19.82 14.05
CA ASP A 69 -29.18 -19.05 12.80
C ASP A 69 -27.89 -19.13 11.93
N CYS A 70 -26.88 -19.86 12.38
CA CYS A 70 -25.61 -20.01 11.66
C CYS A 70 -25.67 -21.19 10.67
N TYR A 71 -26.24 -20.98 9.49
CA TYR A 71 -26.14 -21.96 8.42
C TYR A 71 -24.84 -21.82 7.64
N VAL A 72 -23.76 -22.45 8.13
CA VAL A 72 -22.66 -22.86 7.27
C VAL A 72 -23.19 -23.99 6.39
N SER A 73 -23.77 -23.65 5.24
CA SER A 73 -24.35 -24.68 4.36
C SER A 73 -23.29 -25.57 3.68
N ASP A 74 -22.00 -25.27 3.85
CA ASP A 74 -20.89 -25.96 3.19
C ASP A 74 -19.62 -25.91 4.04
N TYR A 75 -19.27 -27.02 4.69
CA TYR A 75 -18.09 -27.14 5.55
C TYR A 75 -16.77 -26.88 4.79
N LYS A 76 -16.73 -27.16 3.48
CA LYS A 76 -15.55 -26.92 2.65
C LYS A 76 -15.30 -25.42 2.52
N LYS A 77 -16.37 -24.64 2.31
CA LYS A 77 -16.30 -23.18 2.28
C LYS A 77 -15.90 -22.56 3.63
N ALA A 78 -16.27 -23.18 4.74
CA ALA A 78 -15.81 -22.74 6.07
C ALA A 78 -14.33 -23.05 6.32
N ILE A 79 -13.81 -24.20 5.88
CA ILE A 79 -12.37 -24.51 5.96
C ILE A 79 -11.58 -23.58 5.04
N GLU A 80 -12.05 -23.36 3.80
CA GLU A 80 -11.47 -22.39 2.87
C GLU A 80 -11.47 -20.98 3.49
N ARG A 81 -12.56 -20.57 4.13
CA ARG A 81 -12.66 -19.32 4.90
C ARG A 81 -11.67 -19.26 6.07
N LEU A 82 -11.53 -20.30 6.89
CA LEU A 82 -10.60 -20.33 8.02
C LEU A 82 -9.13 -20.28 7.55
N GLN A 83 -8.82 -20.95 6.44
CA GLN A 83 -7.50 -20.86 5.82
C GLN A 83 -7.27 -19.46 5.25
N PHE A 84 -8.29 -18.88 4.63
CA PHE A 84 -8.27 -17.54 4.08
C PHE A 84 -8.19 -16.46 5.14
N GLU A 85 -8.90 -16.57 6.26
CA GLU A 85 -8.85 -15.67 7.41
C GLU A 85 -7.50 -15.75 8.10
N ASN A 86 -6.91 -16.95 8.22
CA ASN A 86 -5.53 -17.08 8.70
C ASN A 86 -4.52 -16.43 7.76
N ILE A 87 -4.67 -16.58 6.43
CA ILE A 87 -3.82 -15.92 5.44
C ILE A 87 -4.05 -14.40 5.47
N TYR A 88 -5.30 -13.96 5.57
CA TYR A 88 -5.72 -12.56 5.68
C TYR A 88 -5.07 -11.92 6.91
N ASN A 89 -5.21 -12.54 8.08
CA ASN A 89 -4.66 -12.04 9.34
C ASN A 89 -3.14 -11.95 9.27
N ARG A 90 -2.44 -12.99 8.77
CA ARG A 90 -0.98 -12.96 8.60
C ARG A 90 -0.52 -11.85 7.65
N LYS A 91 -1.26 -11.62 6.55
CA LYS A 91 -0.96 -10.54 5.59
C LYS A 91 -1.25 -9.16 6.19
N SER A 92 -2.38 -9.01 6.88
CA SER A 92 -2.76 -7.78 7.60
C SER A 92 -1.74 -7.42 8.68
N ASP A 93 -1.27 -8.40 9.45
CA ASP A 93 -0.21 -8.22 10.46
C ASP A 93 1.11 -7.82 9.80
N SER A 94 1.46 -8.48 8.68
CA SER A 94 2.68 -8.19 7.92
C SER A 94 2.65 -6.77 7.35
N ILE A 95 1.51 -6.33 6.81
CA ILE A 95 1.28 -4.95 6.38
C ILE A 95 1.40 -4.00 7.57
N GLY A 96 0.81 -4.33 8.71
CA GLY A 96 0.87 -3.51 9.92
C GLY A 96 2.31 -3.27 10.39
N LYS A 97 3.15 -4.31 10.40
CA LYS A 97 4.57 -4.21 10.75
C LYS A 97 5.34 -3.33 9.76
N LEU A 98 5.20 -3.59 8.46
CA LEU A 98 5.88 -2.81 7.42
C LEU A 98 5.42 -1.36 7.42
N LEU A 99 4.12 -1.10 7.61
CA LEU A 99 3.57 0.26 7.66
C LEU A 99 4.07 1.01 8.90
N HIS A 100 4.22 0.33 10.04
CA HIS A 100 4.80 0.91 11.23
C HIS A 100 6.26 1.33 11.01
N GLU A 101 7.08 0.45 10.44
CA GLU A 101 8.48 0.74 10.08
C GLU A 101 8.54 1.93 9.09
N LEU A 102 7.73 1.89 8.03
CA LEU A 102 7.65 2.97 7.04
C LEU A 102 7.28 4.31 7.71
N ASN A 103 6.25 4.32 8.56
CA ASN A 103 5.79 5.52 9.26
C ASN A 103 6.88 6.09 10.19
N TYR A 104 7.65 5.22 10.86
CA TYR A 104 8.79 5.63 11.66
C TYR A 104 9.84 6.34 10.79
N HIS A 105 10.23 5.75 9.66
CA HIS A 105 11.20 6.36 8.74
C HIS A 105 10.74 7.69 8.16
N PHE A 106 9.45 7.82 7.81
CA PHE A 106 8.87 9.07 7.30
C PHE A 106 8.96 10.23 8.30
N GLY A 107 9.01 9.95 9.61
CA GLY A 107 9.24 10.96 10.64
C GLY A 107 10.60 11.66 10.57
N TYR A 108 11.56 11.11 9.80
CA TYR A 108 12.92 11.62 9.68
C TYR A 108 13.27 12.18 8.29
N ILE A 109 12.29 12.21 7.38
CA ILE A 109 12.48 12.81 6.05
C ILE A 109 12.70 14.31 6.21
N ASN A 110 13.77 14.80 5.59
CA ASN A 110 14.21 16.18 5.78
C ASN A 110 13.44 17.13 4.86
N LYS A 111 13.36 18.40 5.29
CA LYS A 111 12.82 19.46 4.43
C LYS A 111 13.59 19.49 3.10
N PRO A 112 12.88 19.51 1.97
CA PRO A 112 13.52 19.49 0.66
C PRO A 112 14.16 20.85 0.36
N ASN A 113 15.11 20.87 -0.56
CA ASN A 113 15.48 22.13 -1.22
C ASN A 113 14.38 22.55 -2.22
N LYS A 114 14.46 23.77 -2.75
CA LYS A 114 13.44 24.31 -3.67
C LYS A 114 13.23 23.46 -4.92
N ASN A 115 14.30 22.86 -5.45
CA ASN A 115 14.26 22.08 -6.69
C ASN A 115 13.59 20.71 -6.51
N GLU A 116 13.58 20.21 -5.27
CA GLU A 116 13.05 18.89 -4.93
C GLU A 116 11.68 18.95 -4.25
N LYS A 117 11.13 20.16 -4.07
CA LYS A 117 9.87 20.36 -3.36
C LYS A 117 8.72 19.52 -3.94
N ILE A 118 8.56 19.51 -5.27
CA ILE A 118 7.50 18.73 -5.93
C ILE A 118 7.69 17.23 -5.66
N LYS A 119 8.93 16.71 -5.80
CA LYS A 119 9.24 15.30 -5.58
C LYS A 119 8.99 14.90 -4.12
N HIS A 120 9.38 15.75 -3.18
CA HIS A 120 9.10 15.56 -1.75
C HIS A 120 7.60 15.57 -1.47
N ASP A 121 6.85 16.54 -1.99
CA ASP A 121 5.41 16.66 -1.77
C ASP A 121 4.67 15.44 -2.34
N ASN A 122 5.09 14.94 -3.51
CA ASN A 122 4.60 13.69 -4.09
C ASN A 122 4.92 12.47 -3.22
N PHE A 123 6.11 12.43 -2.61
CA PHE A 123 6.51 11.34 -1.71
C PHE A 123 5.71 11.32 -0.40
N ILE A 124 5.48 12.49 0.21
CA ILE A 124 4.59 12.62 1.37
C ILE A 124 3.14 12.26 0.99
N LYS A 125 2.67 12.69 -0.18
CA LYS A 125 1.32 12.34 -0.65
C LYS A 125 1.18 10.82 -0.86
N LEU A 126 2.17 10.16 -1.46
CA LEU A 126 2.17 8.71 -1.65
C LEU A 126 2.06 7.98 -0.31
N HIS A 127 2.83 8.40 0.70
CA HIS A 127 2.78 7.85 2.05
C HIS A 127 1.41 8.02 2.71
N SER A 128 0.82 9.21 2.60
CA SER A 128 -0.53 9.46 3.12
C SER A 128 -1.57 8.60 2.43
N LEU A 129 -1.50 8.44 1.10
CA LEU A 129 -2.41 7.60 0.34
C LEU A 129 -2.24 6.12 0.67
N LEU A 130 -1.02 5.65 0.89
CA LEU A 130 -0.76 4.27 1.29
C LEU A 130 -1.35 3.96 2.67
N ASN A 131 -1.18 4.87 3.64
CA ASN A 131 -1.82 4.75 4.96
C ASN A 131 -3.35 4.71 4.84
N LYS A 132 -3.92 5.60 4.02
CA LYS A 132 -5.36 5.58 3.73
C LYS A 132 -5.78 4.25 3.10
N TYR A 133 -5.06 3.78 2.08
CA TYR A 133 -5.38 2.54 1.37
C TYR A 133 -5.41 1.33 2.32
N VAL A 134 -4.43 1.23 3.22
CA VAL A 134 -4.40 0.16 4.24
C VAL A 134 -5.54 0.31 5.25
N SER A 135 -5.82 1.54 5.69
CA SER A 135 -6.91 1.81 6.65
C SER A 135 -8.28 1.46 6.07
N GLU A 136 -8.54 1.85 4.83
CA GLU A 136 -9.80 1.55 4.14
C GLU A 136 -9.97 0.04 3.92
N THR A 137 -8.92 -0.70 3.54
CA THR A 137 -8.98 -2.17 3.37
C THR A 137 -9.40 -2.92 4.64
N LYS A 138 -9.17 -2.34 5.82
CA LYS A 138 -9.54 -2.93 7.12
C LYS A 138 -10.99 -2.64 7.52
N GLN A 139 -11.70 -1.76 6.81
CA GLN A 139 -13.09 -1.49 7.10
C GLN A 139 -13.96 -2.72 6.76
N PRO A 140 -14.98 -3.02 7.58
CA PRO A 140 -15.91 -4.09 7.27
C PRO A 140 -16.64 -3.79 5.96
N VAL A 141 -16.79 -4.83 5.14
CA VAL A 141 -17.61 -4.76 3.93
C VAL A 141 -19.08 -4.81 4.33
N ASP A 142 -19.82 -3.73 4.05
CA ASP A 142 -21.25 -3.61 4.34
C ASP A 142 -22.09 -3.46 3.05
N GLU A 143 -23.33 -2.97 3.19
CA GLU A 143 -24.28 -2.75 2.08
C GLU A 143 -23.75 -1.78 1.01
N SER A 144 -22.72 -0.97 1.32
CA SER A 144 -22.05 -0.05 0.41
C SER A 144 -20.86 -0.69 -0.34
N PHE A 145 -20.81 -2.03 -0.43
CA PHE A 145 -19.69 -2.79 -1.03
C PHE A 145 -19.18 -2.25 -2.37
N PHE A 146 -20.06 -1.82 -3.28
CA PHE A 146 -19.65 -1.30 -4.59
C PHE A 146 -18.99 0.08 -4.50
N ASP A 147 -19.47 0.94 -3.61
CA ASP A 147 -18.86 2.25 -3.36
C ASP A 147 -17.51 2.08 -2.66
N TYR A 148 -17.44 1.19 -1.67
CA TYR A 148 -16.20 0.75 -1.05
C TYR A 148 -15.17 0.25 -2.07
N LYS A 149 -15.60 -0.64 -2.98
CA LYS A 149 -14.75 -1.17 -4.06
C LYS A 149 -14.26 -0.08 -5.01
N SER A 150 -15.14 0.85 -5.38
CA SER A 150 -14.79 1.99 -6.24
C SER A 150 -13.75 2.89 -5.57
N ASN A 151 -13.95 3.25 -4.30
CA ASN A 151 -13.05 4.10 -3.52
C ASN A 151 -11.65 3.49 -3.40
N LEU A 152 -11.54 2.20 -3.06
CA LEU A 152 -10.25 1.51 -2.98
C LEU A 152 -9.51 1.47 -4.32
N ASN A 153 -10.22 1.25 -5.42
CA ASN A 153 -9.62 1.26 -6.75
C ASN A 153 -9.10 2.66 -7.13
N SER A 154 -9.82 3.71 -6.77
CA SER A 154 -9.37 5.10 -6.98
C SER A 154 -8.10 5.41 -6.19
N ILE A 155 -8.04 5.06 -4.90
CA ILE A 155 -6.84 5.26 -4.07
C ILE A 155 -5.65 4.50 -4.66
N LYS A 156 -5.86 3.24 -5.07
CA LYS A 156 -4.82 2.42 -5.70
C LYS A 156 -4.27 3.04 -6.98
N GLN A 157 -5.13 3.60 -7.83
CA GLN A 157 -4.68 4.28 -9.05
C GLN A 157 -3.76 5.46 -8.71
N GLU A 158 -4.10 6.27 -7.71
CA GLU A 158 -3.24 7.38 -7.27
C GLU A 158 -1.90 6.90 -6.70
N VAL A 159 -1.90 5.82 -5.90
CA VAL A 159 -0.67 5.18 -5.38
C VAL A 159 0.24 4.74 -6.52
N ASN A 160 -0.31 4.13 -7.56
CA ASN A 160 0.45 3.67 -8.73
C ASN A 160 1.05 4.84 -9.51
N ILE A 161 0.28 5.90 -9.74
CA ILE A 161 0.74 7.10 -10.46
C ILE A 161 1.92 7.72 -9.72
N LEU A 162 1.76 8.02 -8.43
CA LEU A 162 2.82 8.66 -7.64
C LEU A 162 4.06 7.76 -7.49
N SER A 163 3.86 6.45 -7.30
CA SER A 163 4.97 5.49 -7.26
C SER A 163 5.76 5.46 -8.57
N SER A 164 5.08 5.60 -9.71
CA SER A 164 5.74 5.68 -11.02
C SER A 164 6.48 7.01 -11.21
N GLU A 165 5.89 8.13 -10.82
CA GLU A 165 6.51 9.46 -10.90
C GLU A 165 7.79 9.55 -10.07
N LEU A 166 7.85 8.87 -8.92
CA LEU A 166 9.00 8.90 -8.03
C LEU A 166 10.17 8.00 -8.46
N ARG A 167 9.91 7.05 -9.37
CA ARG A 167 10.95 6.19 -9.99
C ARG A 167 11.69 6.87 -11.14
N ASN A 168 11.05 7.86 -11.75
CA ASN A 168 11.59 8.65 -12.85
C ASN A 168 12.33 9.90 -12.34
#